data_AF-A0A1S1WW66-F1
#
_entry.id   AF-A0A1S1WW66-F1
#
_cell.length_a   1.000
_cell.length_b   1.000
_cell.length_c   1.000
_cell.angle_alpha   90.00
_cell.angle_beta   90.00
_cell.angle_gamma   90.00
#
_symmetry.space_group_name_H-M   'P 1'
#
loop_
_entity.id
_entity.type
_entity.pdbx_description
1 polymer ?
#
loop_
_entity_poly.entity_id
_entity_poly.type
_entity_poly.pdbx_seq_one_letter_code
_entity_poly.pdbx_strand_id
1 'polypeptide(L)'
;MLEYRNAEIVNGKLYASGANEPFNGKVTNVPEDKIMPSIILPSKDGLYPVLQAAENVLKIGAAYLGLGLMCDITVHDGLPDGEASCQRSGTSKTVVKAHFSGGVLEGDFVALDDSDNPMFTVSFNRGQADGKLEIFSPHTHKLRYHVNFEHGTPVGSEEAFNENSGVLVGRAEYENGKLQGEVVRYADDGKRVIYRAHYVEGTPEGVEESFDPNTGQVTSYAIWEHGVQTTTLSGDEAIQAHNGKSLSEITHPSTSTISSADVDACQQAWMTAFRKEQGDTAIVTQDQMTEWEEQCRQGKRPA
;
A
#
# COMPACT_ATOMS: atom_id res chain seq x y z
N MET A 1 21.56 -19.57 -35.50
CA MET A 1 20.68 -19.97 -34.39
C MET A 1 21.48 -20.89 -33.49
N LEU A 2 21.50 -20.62 -32.19
CA LEU A 2 22.27 -21.36 -31.17
C LEU A 2 21.30 -21.82 -30.06
N GLU A 3 21.40 -23.06 -29.60
CA GLU A 3 20.70 -23.46 -28.38
C GLU A 3 21.54 -23.13 -27.15
N TYR A 4 20.92 -22.62 -26.08
CA TYR A 4 21.62 -22.19 -24.87
C TYR A 4 22.53 -23.28 -24.25
N ARG A 5 22.15 -24.55 -24.33
CA ARG A 5 23.00 -25.67 -23.85
C ARG A 5 24.37 -25.77 -24.55
N ASN A 6 24.51 -25.15 -25.71
CA ASN A 6 25.76 -25.08 -26.48
C ASN A 6 26.38 -23.67 -26.41
N ALA A 7 25.89 -22.82 -25.50
CA ALA A 7 26.39 -21.48 -25.27
C ALA A 7 27.19 -21.42 -23.97
N GLU A 8 28.12 -20.47 -23.92
CA GLU A 8 28.90 -20.13 -22.73
C GLU A 8 28.74 -18.64 -22.45
N ILE A 9 28.61 -18.26 -21.17
CA ILE A 9 28.61 -16.86 -20.76
C ILE A 9 29.99 -16.54 -20.20
N VAL A 10 30.70 -15.64 -20.87
CA VAL A 10 32.05 -15.18 -20.47
C VAL A 10 32.00 -13.67 -20.31
N ASN A 11 32.26 -13.18 -19.09
CA ASN A 11 32.18 -11.76 -18.73
C ASN A 11 30.84 -11.10 -19.12
N GLY A 12 29.73 -11.82 -18.94
CA GLY A 12 28.38 -11.32 -19.23
C GLY A 12 27.98 -11.34 -20.72
N LYS A 13 28.87 -11.78 -21.62
CA LYS A 13 28.56 -11.96 -23.04
C LYS A 13 28.35 -13.43 -23.39
N LEU A 14 27.42 -13.71 -24.28
CA LEU A 14 27.13 -15.01 -24.85
C LEU A 14 28.10 -15.35 -25.98
N TYR A 15 28.63 -16.56 -25.92
CA TYR A 15 29.49 -17.17 -26.94
C TYR A 15 28.90 -18.53 -27.32
N ALA A 16 29.13 -18.98 -28.56
CA ALA A 16 29.00 -20.41 -28.84
C ALA A 16 30.15 -21.15 -28.13
N SER A 17 29.92 -22.38 -27.66
CA SER A 17 30.94 -23.14 -26.92
C SER A 17 32.24 -23.26 -27.73
N GLY A 18 33.36 -22.88 -27.10
CA GLY A 18 34.69 -22.85 -27.72
C GLY A 18 34.92 -21.72 -28.74
N ALA A 19 33.98 -20.79 -28.92
CA ALA A 19 34.17 -19.62 -29.79
C ALA A 19 35.02 -18.54 -29.11
N ASN A 20 35.81 -17.83 -29.92
CA ASN A 20 36.65 -16.71 -29.47
C ASN A 20 36.00 -15.34 -29.66
N GLU A 21 34.85 -15.27 -30.33
CA GLU A 21 34.12 -14.04 -30.62
C GLU A 21 32.71 -14.08 -30.04
N PRO A 22 32.18 -12.96 -29.53
CA PRO A 22 30.81 -12.87 -29.03
C PRO A 22 29.79 -13.31 -30.08
N PHE A 23 28.75 -14.01 -29.63
CA PHE A 23 27.73 -14.55 -30.52
C PHE A 23 26.85 -13.45 -31.12
N ASN A 24 26.41 -13.68 -32.36
CA ASN A 24 25.46 -12.83 -33.07
C ASN A 24 24.36 -13.70 -33.69
N GLY A 25 23.10 -13.31 -33.49
CA GLY A 25 21.92 -13.99 -34.01
C GLY A 25 20.99 -14.51 -32.91
N LYS A 26 20.13 -15.47 -33.26
CA LYS A 26 19.13 -16.02 -32.33
C LYS A 26 19.71 -17.07 -31.40
N VAL A 27 19.40 -16.97 -30.10
CA VAL A 27 19.66 -18.00 -29.08
C VAL A 27 18.35 -18.49 -28.50
N THR A 28 18.16 -19.80 -28.39
CA THR A 28 16.93 -20.42 -27.89
C THR A 28 17.11 -21.12 -26.56
N ASN A 29 16.01 -21.27 -25.82
CA ASN A 29 15.97 -21.94 -24.51
C ASN A 29 16.94 -21.35 -23.47
N VAL A 30 17.10 -20.03 -23.45
CA VAL A 30 17.92 -19.31 -22.47
C VAL A 30 17.13 -19.17 -21.16
N PRO A 31 17.60 -19.66 -20.02
CA PRO A 31 16.94 -19.43 -18.74
C PRO A 31 16.80 -17.92 -18.47
N GLU A 32 15.62 -17.51 -17.99
CA GLU A 32 15.27 -16.10 -17.81
C GLU A 32 16.20 -15.36 -16.87
N ASP A 33 16.72 -16.06 -15.85
CA ASP A 33 17.65 -15.51 -14.87
C ASP A 33 18.99 -15.07 -15.46
N LYS A 34 19.34 -15.58 -16.65
CA LYS A 34 20.59 -15.22 -17.36
C LYS A 34 20.49 -13.90 -18.11
N ILE A 35 19.29 -13.49 -18.49
CA ILE A 35 19.06 -12.27 -19.28
C ILE A 35 18.31 -11.19 -18.49
N MET A 36 17.59 -11.58 -17.44
CA MET A 36 16.88 -10.69 -16.53
C MET A 36 17.26 -11.02 -15.08
N PRO A 37 18.52 -10.76 -14.69
CA PRO A 37 18.97 -11.06 -13.32
C PRO A 37 18.20 -10.26 -12.27
N SER A 38 17.55 -9.15 -12.65
CA SER A 38 16.68 -8.35 -11.77
C SER A 38 15.46 -9.10 -11.23
N ILE A 39 15.10 -10.25 -11.81
CA ILE A 39 14.07 -11.15 -11.26
C ILE A 39 14.56 -11.77 -9.94
N ILE A 40 15.85 -12.15 -9.87
CA ILE A 40 16.45 -12.78 -8.69
C ILE A 40 17.12 -11.75 -7.78
N LEU A 41 17.74 -10.73 -8.37
CA LEU A 41 18.47 -9.68 -7.67
C LEU A 41 17.61 -8.42 -7.62
N PRO A 42 17.14 -7.99 -6.42
CA PRO A 42 16.29 -6.82 -6.30
C PRO A 42 16.97 -5.56 -6.87
N SER A 43 16.44 -5.03 -7.97
CA SER A 43 16.77 -3.68 -8.47
C SER A 43 15.66 -2.73 -8.05
N LYS A 44 15.99 -1.57 -7.48
CA LYS A 44 14.96 -0.61 -7.04
C LYS A 44 14.18 0.02 -8.21
N ASP A 45 14.79 0.09 -9.39
CA ASP A 45 14.30 0.91 -10.50
C ASP A 45 13.90 0.08 -11.73
N GLY A 46 14.13 -1.24 -11.70
CA GLY A 46 13.95 -2.15 -12.83
C GLY A 46 12.66 -2.97 -12.76
N LEU A 47 12.73 -4.24 -13.18
CA LEU A 47 11.56 -5.13 -13.24
C LEU A 47 11.01 -5.53 -11.86
N TYR A 48 11.83 -5.53 -10.81
CA TYR A 48 11.45 -5.98 -9.48
C TYR A 48 10.26 -5.22 -8.84
N PRO A 49 10.19 -3.88 -8.79
CA PRO A 49 9.01 -3.16 -8.30
C PRO A 49 7.75 -3.44 -9.12
N VAL A 50 7.88 -3.63 -10.44
CA VAL A 50 6.75 -4.01 -11.32
C VAL A 50 6.19 -5.37 -10.93
N LEU A 51 7.06 -6.37 -10.71
CA LEU A 51 6.66 -7.71 -10.28
C LEU A 51 5.97 -7.69 -8.90
N GLN A 52 6.49 -6.92 -7.94
CA GLN A 52 5.84 -6.76 -6.64
C GLN A 52 4.46 -6.13 -6.74
N ALA A 53 4.28 -5.10 -7.58
CA ALA A 53 2.97 -4.52 -7.82
C ALA A 53 2.01 -5.57 -8.43
N ALA A 54 2.45 -6.32 -9.44
CA ALA A 54 1.68 -7.39 -10.06
C ALA A 54 1.29 -8.49 -9.05
N GLU A 55 2.23 -8.97 -8.23
CA GLU A 55 1.98 -9.95 -7.16
C GLU A 55 0.94 -9.44 -6.16
N ASN A 56 1.09 -8.20 -5.69
CA ASN A 56 0.21 -7.59 -4.71
C ASN A 56 -1.21 -7.36 -5.24
N VAL A 57 -1.36 -6.95 -6.50
CA VAL A 57 -2.65 -6.68 -7.14
C VAL A 57 -3.36 -7.98 -7.51
N LEU A 58 -2.64 -8.94 -8.09
CA LEU A 58 -3.20 -10.20 -8.59
C LEU A 58 -3.29 -11.27 -7.51
N LYS A 59 -2.70 -11.05 -6.33
CA LYS A 59 -2.62 -12.04 -5.23
C LYS A 59 -2.00 -13.36 -5.69
N ILE A 60 -1.05 -13.28 -6.61
CA ILE A 60 -0.26 -14.41 -7.10
C ILE A 60 1.05 -14.47 -6.32
N GLY A 61 1.52 -15.67 -6.00
CA GLY A 61 2.82 -15.84 -5.35
C GLY A 61 3.97 -15.56 -6.34
N ALA A 62 5.12 -15.11 -5.82
CA ALA A 62 6.32 -14.80 -6.63
C ALA A 62 6.76 -15.91 -7.60
N ALA A 63 6.51 -17.18 -7.23
CA ALA A 63 6.78 -18.33 -8.09
C ALA A 63 5.96 -18.35 -9.39
N TYR A 64 4.81 -17.67 -9.44
CA TYR A 64 3.95 -17.61 -10.62
C TYR A 64 4.59 -16.82 -11.77
N LEU A 65 5.42 -15.82 -11.46
CA LEU A 65 6.02 -14.93 -12.44
C LEU A 65 7.48 -15.25 -12.80
N GLY A 66 8.23 -15.98 -11.97
CA GLY A 66 9.70 -15.97 -12.08
C GLY A 66 10.49 -17.22 -11.68
N LEU A 67 9.96 -18.43 -11.83
CA LEU A 67 10.76 -19.65 -11.60
C LEU A 67 10.54 -20.69 -12.71
N GLY A 68 11.28 -20.55 -13.80
CA GLY A 68 11.42 -21.60 -14.82
C GLY A 68 10.95 -21.19 -16.21
N LEU A 69 11.24 -19.98 -16.63
CA LEU A 69 11.01 -19.55 -18.01
C LEU A 69 12.23 -19.86 -18.90
N MET A 70 11.96 -20.30 -20.11
CA MET A 70 12.96 -20.47 -21.16
C MET A 70 12.69 -19.41 -22.22
N CYS A 71 13.71 -18.68 -22.64
CA CYS A 71 13.57 -17.53 -23.52
C CYS A 71 14.28 -17.77 -24.86
N ASP A 72 13.59 -17.42 -25.93
CA ASP A 72 14.18 -17.20 -27.24
C ASP A 72 14.53 -15.73 -27.37
N ILE A 73 15.79 -15.42 -27.66
CA ILE A 73 16.33 -14.05 -27.70
C ILE A 73 17.09 -13.78 -28.98
N THR A 74 17.14 -12.50 -29.36
CA THR A 74 18.11 -11.99 -30.35
C THR A 74 19.34 -11.47 -29.61
N VAL A 75 20.53 -11.80 -30.13
CA VAL A 75 21.83 -11.44 -29.52
C VAL A 75 22.68 -10.72 -30.55
N HIS A 76 23.32 -9.63 -30.13
CA HIS A 76 24.28 -8.87 -30.90
C HIS A 76 25.49 -8.54 -30.00
N ASP A 77 26.70 -8.77 -30.50
CA ASP A 77 27.95 -8.64 -29.73
C ASP A 77 27.91 -9.38 -28.37
N GLY A 78 27.27 -10.55 -28.36
CA GLY A 78 27.10 -11.39 -27.17
C GLY A 78 26.08 -10.88 -26.14
N LEU A 79 25.39 -9.78 -26.39
CA LEU A 79 24.39 -9.22 -25.48
C LEU A 79 22.97 -9.38 -26.07
N PRO A 80 21.93 -9.59 -25.24
CA PRO A 80 20.54 -9.49 -25.70
C PRO A 80 20.27 -8.15 -26.40
N ASP A 81 19.81 -8.17 -27.64
CA ASP A 81 19.57 -6.98 -28.46
C ASP A 81 18.46 -7.28 -29.47
N GLY A 82 17.28 -6.71 -29.23
CA GLY A 82 16.03 -6.97 -29.94
C GLY A 82 15.00 -7.76 -29.12
N GLU A 83 14.08 -8.41 -29.84
CA GLU A 83 12.95 -9.14 -29.25
C GLU A 83 13.39 -10.37 -28.45
N ALA A 84 12.69 -10.58 -27.33
CA ALA A 84 12.75 -11.76 -26.48
C ALA A 84 11.34 -12.31 -26.24
N SER A 85 11.20 -13.63 -26.27
CA SER A 85 9.95 -14.32 -25.97
C SER A 85 10.25 -15.48 -25.04
N CYS A 86 9.61 -15.49 -23.87
CA CYS A 86 9.83 -16.53 -22.86
C CYS A 86 8.61 -17.41 -22.69
N GLN A 87 8.84 -18.72 -22.63
CA GLN A 87 7.84 -19.75 -22.44
C GLN A 87 8.03 -20.45 -21.09
N ARG A 88 6.96 -21.02 -20.51
CA ARG A 88 7.10 -21.87 -19.33
C ARG A 88 7.86 -23.15 -19.70
N SER A 89 8.82 -23.55 -18.87
CA SER A 89 9.60 -24.78 -19.05
C SER A 89 8.68 -25.98 -19.32
N GLY A 90 8.97 -26.73 -20.39
CA GLY A 90 8.17 -27.89 -20.80
C GLY A 90 6.89 -27.56 -21.58
N THR A 91 6.64 -26.29 -21.90
CA THR A 91 5.54 -25.84 -22.75
C THR A 91 6.06 -25.02 -23.92
N SER A 92 5.25 -24.87 -24.97
CA SER A 92 5.54 -23.93 -26.09
C SER A 92 4.76 -22.62 -25.95
N LYS A 93 4.16 -22.35 -24.79
CA LYS A 93 3.30 -21.19 -24.57
C LYS A 93 4.15 -20.00 -24.13
N THR A 94 4.21 -18.96 -24.94
CA THR A 94 4.82 -17.68 -24.58
C THR A 94 4.01 -17.01 -23.48
N VAL A 95 4.67 -16.67 -22.39
CA VAL A 95 4.08 -15.99 -21.23
C VAL A 95 4.74 -14.65 -20.92
N VAL A 96 5.90 -14.37 -21.53
CA VAL A 96 6.55 -13.06 -21.46
C VAL A 96 7.02 -12.66 -22.86
N LYS A 97 6.76 -11.40 -23.22
CA LYS A 97 7.39 -10.72 -24.35
C LYS A 97 8.14 -9.52 -23.80
N ALA A 98 9.37 -9.33 -24.26
CA ALA A 98 10.23 -8.24 -23.85
C ALA A 98 11.11 -7.82 -25.02
N HIS A 99 11.66 -6.61 -24.94
CA HIS A 99 12.65 -6.14 -25.87
C HIS A 99 13.90 -5.69 -25.11
N PHE A 100 15.07 -5.90 -25.71
CA PHE A 100 16.37 -5.55 -25.14
C PHE A 100 17.13 -4.62 -26.08
N SER A 101 17.96 -3.75 -25.54
CA SER A 101 18.98 -3.03 -26.29
C SER A 101 20.31 -3.12 -25.57
N GLY A 102 21.32 -3.71 -26.21
CA GLY A 102 22.66 -3.84 -25.62
C GLY A 102 22.69 -4.52 -24.24
N GLY A 103 21.82 -5.51 -24.01
CA GLY A 103 21.74 -6.32 -22.80
C GLY A 103 20.87 -5.75 -21.68
N VAL A 104 20.20 -4.62 -21.88
CA VAL A 104 19.24 -4.05 -20.92
C VAL A 104 17.83 -4.05 -21.49
N LEU A 105 16.81 -4.14 -20.62
CA LEU A 105 15.41 -4.04 -21.03
C LEU A 105 15.13 -2.66 -21.65
N GLU A 106 14.44 -2.64 -22.78
CA GLU A 106 14.13 -1.44 -23.55
C GLU A 106 12.80 -1.64 -24.27
N GLY A 107 11.90 -0.66 -24.21
CA GLY A 107 10.58 -0.75 -24.82
C GLY A 107 9.60 -1.62 -24.03
N ASP A 108 8.60 -2.16 -24.72
CA ASP A 108 7.48 -2.82 -24.07
C ASP A 108 7.84 -4.19 -23.45
N PHE A 109 7.31 -4.41 -22.25
CA PHE A 109 7.34 -5.66 -21.52
C PHE A 109 5.91 -6.10 -21.23
N VAL A 110 5.58 -7.32 -21.62
CA VAL A 110 4.23 -7.87 -21.49
C VAL A 110 4.31 -9.26 -20.87
N ALA A 111 3.66 -9.44 -19.71
CA ALA A 111 3.38 -10.75 -19.17
C ALA A 111 1.97 -11.19 -19.60
N LEU A 112 1.82 -12.43 -20.05
CA LEU A 112 0.59 -13.00 -20.62
C LEU A 112 0.05 -14.13 -19.74
N ASP A 113 -1.27 -14.28 -19.73
CA ASP A 113 -1.94 -15.45 -19.18
C ASP A 113 -2.00 -16.62 -20.20
N ASP A 114 -2.61 -17.73 -19.78
CA ASP A 114 -2.75 -18.93 -20.62
C ASP A 114 -3.65 -18.73 -21.86
N SER A 115 -4.40 -17.63 -21.91
CA SER A 115 -5.29 -17.26 -23.01
C SER A 115 -4.69 -16.17 -23.92
N ASP A 116 -3.39 -15.87 -23.78
CA ASP A 116 -2.67 -14.82 -24.51
C ASP A 116 -3.15 -13.39 -24.22
N ASN A 117 -3.86 -13.17 -23.10
CA ASN A 117 -4.21 -11.83 -22.64
C ASN A 117 -3.13 -11.27 -21.71
N PRO A 118 -2.86 -9.96 -21.73
CA PRO A 118 -1.92 -9.36 -20.81
C PRO A 118 -2.40 -9.52 -19.36
N MET A 119 -1.51 -9.99 -18.49
CA MET A 119 -1.63 -9.89 -17.03
C MET A 119 -1.06 -8.57 -16.54
N PHE A 120 0.05 -8.13 -17.13
CA PHE A 120 0.51 -6.77 -16.96
C PHE A 120 1.37 -6.32 -18.14
N THR A 121 1.40 -5.00 -18.33
CA THR A 121 2.21 -4.31 -19.34
C THR A 121 2.96 -3.16 -18.68
N VAL A 122 4.20 -2.93 -19.11
CA VAL A 122 5.02 -1.77 -18.73
C VAL A 122 6.04 -1.52 -19.82
N SER A 123 6.58 -0.31 -19.93
CA SER A 123 7.69 -0.02 -20.82
C SER A 123 8.96 0.24 -20.02
N PHE A 124 10.12 -0.05 -20.63
CA PHE A 124 11.44 0.16 -20.05
C PHE A 124 12.26 1.13 -20.89
N ASN A 125 13.09 1.92 -20.22
CA ASN A 125 14.08 2.79 -20.83
C ASN A 125 15.41 2.56 -20.12
N ARG A 126 16.40 2.05 -20.85
CA ARG A 126 17.74 1.70 -20.34
C ARG A 126 17.69 0.84 -19.06
N GLY A 127 16.80 -0.14 -19.04
CA GLY A 127 16.62 -1.10 -17.95
C GLY A 127 15.80 -0.60 -16.76
N GLN A 128 15.33 0.66 -16.78
CA GLN A 128 14.45 1.22 -15.75
C GLN A 128 13.00 1.22 -16.23
N ALA A 129 12.04 0.95 -15.34
CA ALA A 129 10.61 1.07 -15.70
C ALA A 129 10.30 2.54 -16.04
N ASP A 130 9.75 2.81 -17.22
CA ASP A 130 9.53 4.15 -17.74
C ASP A 130 8.30 4.12 -18.64
N GLY A 131 7.18 4.62 -18.13
CA GLY A 131 5.87 4.53 -18.74
C GLY A 131 4.81 3.95 -17.83
N LYS A 132 3.64 3.66 -18.41
CA LYS A 132 2.47 3.23 -17.67
C LYS A 132 2.55 1.73 -17.35
N LEU A 133 2.53 1.38 -16.07
CA LEU A 133 2.24 0.03 -15.61
C LEU A 133 0.73 -0.17 -15.61
N GLU A 134 0.25 -1.17 -16.33
CA GLU A 134 -1.15 -1.62 -16.28
C GLU A 134 -1.18 -3.08 -15.87
N ILE A 135 -2.02 -3.43 -14.90
CA ILE A 135 -2.22 -4.81 -14.43
C ILE A 135 -3.67 -5.19 -14.66
N PHE A 136 -3.89 -6.36 -15.24
CA PHE A 136 -5.18 -6.87 -15.65
C PHE A 136 -5.49 -8.18 -14.94
N SER A 137 -6.76 -8.42 -14.68
CA SER A 137 -7.21 -9.66 -14.07
C SER A 137 -7.01 -10.85 -15.05
N PRO A 138 -6.43 -11.97 -14.62
CA PRO A 138 -6.33 -13.18 -15.46
C PRO A 138 -7.69 -13.87 -15.70
N HIS A 139 -8.73 -13.52 -14.94
CA HIS A 139 -10.06 -14.14 -15.05
C HIS A 139 -11.02 -13.36 -15.96
N THR A 140 -11.11 -12.05 -15.76
CA THR A 140 -12.02 -11.16 -16.50
C THR A 140 -11.34 -10.32 -17.59
N HIS A 141 -10.00 -10.31 -17.63
CA HIS A 141 -9.16 -9.45 -18.49
C HIS A 141 -9.42 -7.93 -18.34
N LYS A 142 -10.14 -7.52 -17.28
CA LYS A 142 -10.35 -6.11 -16.98
C LYS A 142 -9.14 -5.51 -16.26
N LEU A 143 -8.92 -4.22 -16.49
CA LEU A 143 -7.91 -3.45 -15.76
C LEU A 143 -8.21 -3.51 -14.26
N ARG A 144 -7.17 -3.78 -13.47
CA ARG A 144 -7.21 -3.89 -12.01
C ARG A 144 -6.42 -2.80 -11.32
N TYR A 145 -5.39 -2.29 -11.98
CA TYR A 145 -4.48 -1.33 -11.40
C TYR A 145 -3.70 -0.63 -12.51
N HIS A 146 -3.41 0.65 -12.32
CA HIS A 146 -2.36 1.33 -13.07
C HIS A 146 -1.66 2.40 -12.27
N VAL A 147 -0.42 2.68 -12.65
CA VAL A 147 0.41 3.78 -12.17
C VAL A 147 1.43 4.13 -13.25
N ASN A 148 1.92 5.37 -13.29
CA ASN A 148 3.02 5.73 -14.19
C ASN A 148 4.37 5.59 -13.47
N PHE A 149 5.38 5.17 -14.21
CA PHE A 149 6.77 5.18 -13.78
C PHE A 149 7.57 6.19 -14.60
N GLU A 150 8.49 6.89 -13.94
CA GLU A 150 9.54 7.68 -14.58
C GLU A 150 10.89 7.24 -13.99
N HIS A 151 11.81 6.79 -14.85
CA HIS A 151 13.15 6.33 -14.45
C HIS A 151 13.15 5.34 -13.27
N GLY A 152 12.21 4.40 -13.29
CA GLY A 152 12.06 3.33 -12.29
C GLY A 152 11.26 3.73 -11.05
N THR A 153 10.75 4.96 -10.99
CA THR A 153 10.08 5.52 -9.83
C THR A 153 8.61 5.79 -10.13
N PRO A 154 7.64 5.35 -9.29
CA PRO A 154 6.24 5.65 -9.53
C PRO A 154 5.95 7.14 -9.34
N VAL A 155 5.13 7.71 -10.22
CA VAL A 155 4.78 9.13 -10.24
C VAL A 155 3.30 9.36 -10.60
N GLY A 156 2.73 10.42 -10.05
CA GLY A 156 1.36 10.82 -10.29
C GLY A 156 0.33 9.82 -9.76
N SER A 157 -0.80 9.73 -10.44
CA SER A 157 -1.95 8.99 -9.93
C SER A 157 -1.78 7.48 -10.06
N GLU A 158 -2.02 6.79 -8.96
CA GLU A 158 -2.27 5.36 -8.88
C GLU A 158 -3.78 5.14 -8.75
N GLU A 159 -4.34 4.26 -9.57
CA GLU A 159 -5.75 3.85 -9.43
C GLU A 159 -5.89 2.32 -9.43
N ALA A 160 -6.81 1.83 -8.61
CA ALA A 160 -7.19 0.43 -8.51
C ALA A 160 -8.67 0.23 -8.83
N PHE A 161 -8.99 -0.88 -9.51
CA PHE A 161 -10.34 -1.17 -10.01
C PHE A 161 -10.84 -2.55 -9.54
N ASN A 162 -12.15 -2.65 -9.33
CA ASN A 162 -12.81 -3.91 -9.06
C ASN A 162 -12.74 -4.83 -10.29
N GLU A 163 -12.35 -6.08 -10.07
CA GLU A 163 -12.13 -7.07 -11.12
C GLU A 163 -13.36 -7.38 -11.98
N ASN A 164 -14.54 -7.35 -11.38
CA ASN A 164 -15.78 -7.79 -12.02
C ASN A 164 -16.51 -6.62 -12.66
N SER A 165 -16.65 -5.51 -11.94
CA SER A 165 -17.41 -4.35 -12.41
C SER A 165 -16.54 -3.35 -13.19
N GLY A 166 -15.24 -3.27 -12.90
CA GLY A 166 -14.34 -2.24 -13.44
C GLY A 166 -14.49 -0.87 -12.77
N VAL A 167 -15.24 -0.76 -11.67
CA VAL A 167 -15.37 0.50 -10.93
C VAL A 167 -14.11 0.81 -10.14
N LEU A 168 -13.81 2.10 -9.98
CA LEU A 168 -12.70 2.57 -9.14
C LEU A 168 -12.92 2.16 -7.68
N VAL A 169 -11.94 1.47 -7.10
CA VAL A 169 -11.95 1.00 -5.71
C VAL A 169 -10.74 1.47 -4.90
N GLY A 170 -9.82 2.18 -5.52
CA GLY A 170 -8.73 2.82 -4.81
C GLY A 170 -8.06 3.89 -5.64
N ARG A 171 -7.54 4.91 -4.98
CA ARG A 171 -6.69 5.94 -5.58
C ARG A 171 -5.62 6.40 -4.59
N ALA A 172 -4.47 6.76 -5.12
CA ALA A 172 -3.37 7.39 -4.40
C ALA A 172 -2.58 8.26 -5.36
N GLU A 173 -1.73 9.14 -4.83
CA GLU A 173 -0.82 9.96 -5.63
C GLU A 173 0.61 9.69 -5.18
N TYR A 174 1.53 9.68 -6.13
CA TYR A 174 2.97 9.55 -5.91
C TYR A 174 3.72 10.80 -6.34
N GLU A 175 4.62 11.26 -5.49
CA GLU A 175 5.62 12.26 -5.81
C GLU A 175 7.00 11.69 -5.48
N ASN A 176 7.92 11.71 -6.46
CA ASN A 176 9.28 11.15 -6.31
C ASN A 176 9.32 9.72 -5.72
N GLY A 177 8.38 8.87 -6.13
CA GLY A 177 8.33 7.47 -5.70
C GLY A 177 7.68 7.22 -4.34
N LYS A 178 7.13 8.26 -3.73
CA LYS A 178 6.54 8.21 -2.40
C LYS A 178 5.09 8.63 -2.44
N LEU A 179 4.26 7.97 -1.62
CA LEU A 179 2.87 8.39 -1.44
C LEU A 179 2.82 9.82 -0.93
N GLN A 180 1.99 10.64 -1.57
CA GLN A 180 1.83 12.04 -1.27
C GLN A 180 0.35 12.42 -1.36
N GLY A 181 -0.20 13.04 -0.32
CA GLY A 181 -1.59 13.46 -0.30
C GLY A 181 -2.56 12.36 0.17
N GLU A 182 -3.79 12.42 -0.33
CA GLU A 182 -4.87 11.53 0.11
C GLU A 182 -4.78 10.15 -0.55
N VAL A 183 -4.80 9.10 0.27
CA VAL A 183 -5.02 7.72 -0.16
C VAL A 183 -6.44 7.33 0.22
N VAL A 184 -7.23 6.87 -0.74
CA VAL A 184 -8.63 6.45 -0.51
C VAL A 184 -8.86 5.08 -1.10
N ARG A 185 -9.58 4.23 -0.38
CA ARG A 185 -10.14 2.97 -0.91
C ARG A 185 -11.65 2.95 -0.73
N TYR A 186 -12.33 2.33 -1.68
CA TYR A 186 -13.77 2.21 -1.72
C TYR A 186 -14.20 0.74 -1.58
N ALA A 187 -15.45 0.53 -1.17
CA ALA A 187 -16.10 -0.77 -1.23
C ALA A 187 -16.21 -1.24 -2.69
N ASP A 188 -16.53 -2.52 -2.91
CA ASP A 188 -16.59 -3.14 -4.24
C ASP A 188 -17.57 -2.47 -5.21
N ASP A 189 -18.55 -1.71 -4.70
CA ASP A 189 -19.48 -0.92 -5.50
C ASP A 189 -18.92 0.44 -5.97
N GLY A 190 -17.74 0.82 -5.48
CA GLY A 190 -17.06 2.09 -5.76
C GLY A 190 -17.71 3.32 -5.11
N LYS A 191 -18.72 3.14 -4.24
CA LYS A 191 -19.53 4.25 -3.73
C LYS A 191 -19.16 4.68 -2.31
N ARG A 192 -18.83 3.71 -1.44
CA ARG A 192 -18.51 3.99 -0.04
C ARG A 192 -17.02 3.96 0.18
N VAL A 193 -16.49 4.97 0.86
CA VAL A 193 -15.11 4.93 1.37
C VAL A 193 -15.04 3.86 2.45
N ILE A 194 -14.05 2.98 2.37
CA ILE A 194 -13.73 1.95 3.39
C ILE A 194 -12.43 2.27 4.11
N TYR A 195 -11.62 3.14 3.53
CA TYR A 195 -10.32 3.53 4.04
C TYR A 195 -9.96 4.91 3.50
N ARG A 196 -9.46 5.80 4.35
CA ARG A 196 -8.75 7.00 3.91
C ARG A 196 -7.62 7.34 4.87
N ALA A 197 -6.53 7.84 4.32
CA ALA A 197 -5.40 8.35 5.07
C ALA A 197 -4.71 9.46 4.27
N HIS A 198 -3.92 10.29 4.94
CA HIS A 198 -3.08 11.28 4.30
C HIS A 198 -1.60 10.92 4.48
N TYR A 199 -0.81 11.12 3.43
CA TYR A 199 0.61 10.80 3.40
C TYR A 199 1.43 12.03 3.02
N VAL A 200 2.58 12.17 3.65
CA VAL A 200 3.60 13.16 3.31
C VAL A 200 4.93 12.44 3.18
N GLU A 201 5.58 12.57 2.02
CA GLU A 201 6.89 11.94 1.75
C GLU A 201 6.91 10.43 2.04
N GLY A 202 5.80 9.75 1.74
CA GLY A 202 5.65 8.30 1.91
C GLY A 202 5.35 7.84 3.34
N THR A 203 5.18 8.79 4.28
CA THR A 203 4.82 8.50 5.67
C THR A 203 3.39 8.96 5.97
N PRO A 204 2.58 8.18 6.71
CA PRO A 204 1.25 8.62 7.11
C PRO A 204 1.35 9.83 8.03
N GLU A 205 0.48 10.82 7.81
CA GLU A 205 0.46 12.10 8.52
C GLU A 205 -0.99 12.54 8.73
N GLY A 206 -1.34 12.95 9.95
CA GLY A 206 -2.69 13.36 10.30
C GLY A 206 -3.65 12.19 10.50
N VAL A 207 -4.87 12.32 9.99
CA VAL A 207 -5.98 11.40 10.30
C VAL A 207 -5.98 10.21 9.34
N GLU A 208 -6.08 9.01 9.90
CA GLU A 208 -6.38 7.76 9.20
C GLU A 208 -7.70 7.19 9.71
N GLU A 209 -8.57 6.80 8.79
CA GLU A 209 -9.89 6.26 9.11
C GLU A 209 -10.22 5.02 8.29
N SER A 210 -10.88 4.06 8.95
CA SER A 210 -11.47 2.89 8.31
C SER A 210 -12.96 2.86 8.55
N PHE A 211 -13.71 2.33 7.59
CA PHE A 211 -15.16 2.29 7.63
C PHE A 211 -15.67 0.89 7.29
N ASP A 212 -16.80 0.52 7.87
CA ASP A 212 -17.50 -0.71 7.53
C ASP A 212 -18.02 -0.65 6.08
N PRO A 213 -17.71 -1.64 5.23
CA PRO A 213 -18.01 -1.60 3.80
C PRO A 213 -19.51 -1.60 3.47
N ASN A 214 -20.36 -2.08 4.39
CA ASN A 214 -21.80 -2.21 4.15
C ASN A 214 -22.56 -0.97 4.64
N THR A 215 -22.24 -0.51 5.84
CA THR A 215 -22.95 0.57 6.54
C THR A 215 -22.30 1.94 6.33
N GLY A 216 -21.00 1.99 5.99
CA GLY A 216 -20.21 3.21 5.93
C GLY A 216 -19.91 3.82 7.30
N GLN A 217 -20.21 3.13 8.40
CA GLN A 217 -19.88 3.61 9.74
C GLN A 217 -18.38 3.49 9.98
N VAL A 218 -17.79 4.49 10.64
CA VAL A 218 -16.38 4.44 11.02
C VAL A 218 -16.16 3.28 11.99
N THR A 219 -15.12 2.50 11.73
CA THR A 219 -14.71 1.34 12.55
C THR A 219 -13.41 1.61 13.29
N SER A 220 -12.55 2.47 12.73
CA SER A 220 -11.27 2.85 13.31
C SER A 220 -10.95 4.30 12.98
N TYR A 221 -10.32 4.99 13.92
CA TYR A 221 -9.78 6.34 13.78
C TYR A 221 -8.37 6.38 14.40
N ALA A 222 -7.38 6.83 13.67
CA ALA A 222 -6.01 6.97 14.12
C ALA A 222 -5.45 8.36 13.78
N ILE A 223 -4.50 8.82 14.60
CA ILE A 223 -3.73 10.04 14.35
C ILE A 223 -2.26 9.65 14.21
N TRP A 224 -1.65 10.16 13.16
CA TRP A 224 -0.24 10.02 12.84
C TRP A 224 0.46 11.35 12.89
N GLU A 225 1.63 11.37 13.52
CA GLU A 225 2.52 12.52 13.54
C GLU A 225 3.92 12.04 13.13
N HIS A 226 4.42 12.55 12.02
CA HIS A 226 5.73 12.19 11.46
C HIS A 226 5.89 10.68 11.27
N GLY A 227 4.83 10.01 10.77
CA GLY A 227 4.82 8.56 10.57
C GLY A 227 4.71 7.73 11.85
N VAL A 228 4.50 8.34 13.02
CA VAL A 228 4.26 7.64 14.29
C VAL A 228 2.79 7.74 14.67
N GLN A 229 2.15 6.59 14.88
CA GLN A 229 0.78 6.51 15.36
C GLN A 229 0.72 6.97 16.81
N THR A 230 0.13 8.13 17.06
CA THR A 230 0.02 8.71 18.41
C THR A 230 -1.27 8.32 19.10
N THR A 231 -2.32 8.03 18.32
CA THR A 231 -3.65 7.70 18.83
C THR A 231 -4.31 6.61 18.00
N THR A 232 -5.12 5.79 18.65
CA THR A 232 -5.95 4.77 17.99
C THR A 232 -7.23 4.58 18.76
N LEU A 233 -8.35 4.79 18.09
CA LEU A 233 -9.68 4.68 18.65
C LEU A 233 -10.49 3.67 17.84
N SER A 234 -11.44 3.03 18.50
CA SER A 234 -12.36 2.08 17.89
C SER A 234 -13.75 2.22 18.52
N GLY A 235 -14.77 1.63 17.89
CA GLY A 235 -16.15 1.69 18.41
C GLY A 235 -16.64 3.12 18.60
N ASP A 236 -17.29 3.38 19.74
CA ASP A 236 -17.91 4.68 20.04
C ASP A 236 -16.90 5.84 20.10
N GLU A 237 -15.66 5.59 20.49
CA GLU A 237 -14.60 6.61 20.53
C GLU A 237 -14.20 7.04 19.12
N ALA A 238 -14.07 6.10 18.18
CA ALA A 238 -13.80 6.40 16.78
C ALA A 238 -14.96 7.17 16.14
N ILE A 239 -16.21 6.80 16.45
CA ILE A 239 -17.41 7.53 16.00
C ILE A 239 -17.39 8.97 16.53
N GLN A 240 -17.03 9.16 17.79
CA GLN A 240 -16.94 10.49 18.38
C GLN A 240 -15.84 11.35 17.74
N ALA A 241 -14.65 10.79 17.51
CA ALA A 241 -13.54 11.48 16.86
C ALA A 241 -13.87 11.85 15.40
N HIS A 242 -14.44 10.91 14.63
CA HIS A 242 -14.92 11.15 13.27
C HIS A 242 -15.91 12.31 13.18
N ASN A 243 -16.80 12.42 14.17
CA ASN A 243 -17.79 13.50 14.29
C ASN A 243 -17.20 14.81 14.85
N GLY A 244 -15.88 14.90 15.01
CA GLY A 244 -15.16 16.13 15.35
C GLY A 244 -14.96 16.38 16.84
N LYS A 245 -15.22 15.40 17.73
CA LYS A 245 -14.83 15.55 19.14
C LYS A 245 -13.32 15.44 19.29
N SER A 246 -12.75 16.31 20.12
CA SER A 246 -11.33 16.28 20.47
C SER A 246 -11.01 15.07 21.36
N LEU A 247 -9.74 14.64 21.35
CA LEU A 247 -9.27 13.54 22.19
C LEU A 247 -9.47 13.80 23.69
N SER A 248 -9.37 15.06 24.13
CA SER A 248 -9.67 15.44 25.51
C SER A 248 -11.14 15.22 25.88
N GLU A 249 -12.06 15.48 24.96
CA GLU A 249 -13.50 15.26 25.18
C GLU A 249 -13.88 13.77 25.17
N ILE A 250 -13.09 12.94 24.48
CA ILE A 250 -13.29 11.49 24.40
C ILE A 250 -12.71 10.78 25.64
N THR A 251 -11.50 11.17 26.07
CA THR A 251 -10.80 10.55 27.21
C THR A 251 -11.31 11.02 28.57
N HIS A 252 -11.89 12.23 28.62
CA HIS A 252 -12.60 12.74 29.78
C HIS A 252 -14.05 12.98 29.36
N PRO A 253 -14.83 11.91 29.08
CA PRO A 253 -16.24 12.08 28.84
C PRO A 253 -16.76 12.70 30.13
N SER A 254 -17.28 13.91 30.05
CA SER A 254 -17.87 14.57 31.20
C SER A 254 -19.06 13.73 31.64
N THR A 255 -18.82 12.73 32.49
CA THR A 255 -19.86 11.98 33.16
C THR A 255 -20.48 12.95 34.14
N SER A 256 -21.59 13.51 33.67
CA SER A 256 -22.80 13.85 34.39
C SER A 256 -23.32 15.19 33.88
N THR A 257 -24.47 15.11 33.21
CA THR A 257 -25.44 16.18 32.97
C THR A 257 -26.02 16.69 34.29
N ILE A 258 -25.15 17.15 35.19
CA ILE A 258 -25.52 17.93 36.36
C ILE A 258 -25.04 19.33 36.04
N SER A 259 -25.96 20.30 36.02
CA SER A 259 -25.59 21.69 35.72
C SER A 259 -24.57 22.18 36.77
N SER A 260 -23.71 23.13 36.42
CA SER A 260 -22.77 23.71 37.40
C SER A 260 -23.50 24.23 38.65
N ALA A 261 -24.71 24.77 38.48
CA ALA A 261 -25.56 25.20 39.58
C ALA A 261 -25.99 24.06 40.52
N ASP A 262 -26.22 22.86 39.99
CA ASP A 262 -26.60 21.68 40.78
C ASP A 262 -25.39 21.08 41.52
N VAL A 263 -24.19 21.17 40.93
CA VAL A 263 -22.93 20.81 41.58
C VAL A 263 -22.62 21.77 42.73
N ASP A 264 -22.75 23.08 42.49
CA ASP A 264 -22.56 24.11 43.52
C ASP A 264 -23.52 23.92 44.69
N ALA A 265 -24.81 23.70 44.42
CA ALA A 265 -25.81 23.44 45.45
C ALA A 265 -25.49 22.16 46.26
N CYS A 266 -24.93 21.14 45.62
CA CYS A 266 -24.51 19.92 46.28
C CYS A 266 -23.28 20.12 47.18
N GLN A 267 -22.25 20.82 46.71
CA GLN A 267 -21.07 21.15 47.53
C GLN A 267 -21.43 22.05 48.72
N GLN A 268 -22.38 22.96 48.56
CA GLN A 268 -22.91 23.77 49.68
C GLN A 268 -23.57 22.91 50.76
N ALA A 269 -24.26 21.83 50.38
CA ALA A 269 -24.83 20.88 51.33
C ALA A 269 -23.73 20.15 52.11
N TRP A 270 -22.65 19.72 51.44
CA TRP A 270 -21.49 19.09 52.07
C TRP A 270 -20.75 20.04 53.02
N MET A 271 -20.52 21.30 52.61
CA MET A 271 -19.92 22.34 53.48
C MET A 271 -20.76 22.60 54.73
N THR A 272 -22.08 22.63 54.59
CA THR A 272 -23.01 22.85 55.70
C THR A 272 -22.98 21.68 56.68
N ALA A 273 -23.00 20.44 56.17
CA ALA A 273 -22.90 19.24 56.99
C ALA A 273 -21.56 19.17 57.74
N PHE A 274 -20.45 19.45 57.04
CA PHE A 274 -19.11 19.47 57.64
C PHE A 274 -18.99 20.51 58.75
N ARG A 275 -19.48 21.74 58.55
CA ARG A 275 -19.46 22.80 59.58
C ARG A 275 -20.39 22.51 60.76
N LYS A 276 -21.49 21.78 60.54
CA LYS A 276 -22.36 21.32 61.62
C LYS A 276 -21.66 20.31 62.55
N GLU A 277 -20.77 19.48 62.00
CA GLU A 277 -20.02 18.49 62.78
C GLU A 277 -18.74 19.06 63.40
N GLN A 278 -17.99 19.88 62.65
CA GLN A 278 -16.66 20.36 63.03
C GLN A 278 -16.64 21.79 63.59
N GLY A 279 -17.78 22.47 63.59
CA GLY A 279 -17.96 23.85 64.06
C GLY A 279 -18.02 24.87 62.92
N ASP A 280 -18.77 25.95 63.15
CA ASP A 280 -19.13 26.94 62.12
C ASP A 280 -17.93 27.64 61.48
N THR A 281 -16.78 27.67 62.17
CA THR A 281 -15.53 28.29 61.69
C THR A 281 -14.54 27.28 61.12
N ALA A 282 -14.93 26.02 60.91
CA ALA A 282 -14.07 25.00 60.33
C ALA A 282 -13.66 25.38 58.90
N ILE A 283 -12.36 25.30 58.64
CA ILE A 283 -11.77 25.61 57.33
C ILE A 283 -12.01 24.42 56.41
N VAL A 284 -12.63 24.69 55.26
CA VAL A 284 -12.80 23.73 54.17
C VAL A 284 -11.59 23.88 53.25
N THR A 285 -10.88 22.78 53.03
CA THR A 285 -9.69 22.75 52.16
C THR A 285 -10.06 22.57 50.69
N GLN A 286 -9.15 22.92 49.79
CA GLN A 286 -9.34 22.73 48.36
C GLN A 286 -9.53 21.24 48.00
N ASP A 287 -8.79 20.34 48.65
CA ASP A 287 -8.88 18.90 48.41
C ASP A 287 -10.26 18.34 48.77
N GLN A 288 -10.86 18.81 49.88
CA GLN A 288 -12.22 18.46 50.27
C GLN A 288 -13.27 18.96 49.26
N MET A 289 -13.07 20.17 48.71
CA MET A 289 -13.96 20.70 47.67
C MET A 289 -13.90 19.85 46.40
N THR A 290 -12.70 19.44 45.97
CA THR A 290 -12.52 18.57 44.81
C THR A 290 -13.13 17.18 45.04
N GLU A 291 -12.95 16.59 46.23
CA GLU A 291 -13.56 15.32 46.59
C GLU A 291 -15.09 15.40 46.58
N TRP A 292 -15.68 16.44 47.18
CA TRP A 292 -17.14 16.63 47.17
C TRP A 292 -17.69 16.91 45.77
N GLU A 293 -16.93 17.58 44.90
CA GLU A 293 -17.31 17.74 43.49
C GLU A 293 -17.51 16.38 42.80
N GLU A 294 -16.54 15.49 42.99
CA GLU A 294 -16.58 14.15 42.43
C GLU A 294 -17.76 13.34 42.98
N GLN A 295 -17.96 13.37 44.31
CA GLN A 295 -19.09 12.71 44.95
C GLN A 295 -20.45 13.26 44.46
N CYS A 296 -20.56 14.57 44.26
CA CYS A 296 -21.76 15.22 43.71
C CYS A 296 -22.02 14.80 42.26
N ARG A 297 -20.98 14.71 41.42
CA ARG A 297 -21.10 14.20 40.04
C ARG A 297 -21.51 12.73 40.00
N GLN A 298 -21.21 11.97 41.06
CA GLN A 298 -21.68 10.59 41.27
C GLN A 298 -23.08 10.49 41.93
N GLY A 299 -23.75 11.62 42.18
CA GLY A 299 -25.09 11.67 42.77
C GLY A 299 -25.15 11.42 44.29
N LYS A 300 -24.01 11.41 45.00
CA LYS A 300 -23.95 11.22 46.45
C LYS A 300 -24.31 12.51 47.20
N ARG A 301 -24.83 12.35 48.42
CA ARG A 301 -25.24 13.45 49.32
C ARG A 301 -24.67 13.21 50.73
N PRO A 302 -24.42 14.28 51.51
CA PRO A 302 -24.01 14.13 52.90
C PRO A 302 -25.10 13.42 53.71
N ALA A 303 -24.68 12.65 54.71
CA ALA A 303 -25.55 11.90 55.60
C ALA A 303 -26.35 12.78 56.56
#